data_AF-W2UU66-F1
#
_entry.id   AF-W2UU66-F1
#
_cell.length_a   1.000
_cell.length_b   1.000
_cell.length_c   1.000
_cell.angle_alpha   90.00
_cell.angle_beta   90.00
_cell.angle_gamma   90.00
#
_symmetry.space_group_name_H-M   'P 1'
#
loop_
_entity.id
_entity.type
_entity.pdbx_description
1 polymer ?
#
loop_
_entity_poly.entity_id
_entity_poly.type
_entity_poly.pdbx_seq_one_letter_code
_entity_poly.pdbx_strand_id
1 'polypeptide(L)'
;MTSIGEKDTLTIEFKDSTFTVFEYNDRDLPWRIATFDNKDFLVFDNRIMAIKQNNIDNYVGLLISEKDYDIRLEKRKPKWDKELIFGTWVEEKYFNTDPINILPPPPPPNTEENDFEFPPYYVITKDTIYSNFYYKKSKSKIDISNLGEFISLNLNSKFDDKETNWRIKSLNDSIMILDRTITYPHDNSYHSERERDLKLIKKR
;
A
#
# COMPACT_ATOMS: atom_id res chain seq x y z
N MET A 1 7.76 19.04 1.16
CA MET A 1 8.79 18.63 2.14
C MET A 1 9.31 17.27 1.70
N THR A 2 10.57 17.21 1.27
CA THR A 2 11.23 16.05 0.64
C THR A 2 11.86 15.15 1.69
N SER A 3 11.43 13.89 1.73
CA SER A 3 12.03 12.82 2.54
C SER A 3 13.15 12.16 1.75
N ILE A 4 14.39 12.40 2.15
CA ILE A 4 15.57 11.68 1.63
C ILE A 4 15.56 10.28 2.26
N GLY A 5 15.12 9.29 1.49
CA GLY A 5 15.13 7.87 1.84
C GLY A 5 14.71 7.06 0.63
N GLU A 6 15.70 6.62 -0.16
CA GLU A 6 15.65 6.03 -1.51
C GLU A 6 15.40 7.06 -2.64
N LYS A 7 16.47 7.47 -3.34
CA LYS A 7 16.37 8.24 -4.58
C LYS A 7 15.57 7.44 -5.62
N ASP A 8 14.54 8.07 -6.18
CA ASP A 8 13.90 7.78 -7.48
C ASP A 8 13.69 6.31 -7.84
N THR A 9 13.31 5.47 -6.88
CA THR A 9 13.02 4.06 -7.13
C THR A 9 11.51 3.83 -7.11
N LEU A 10 10.87 3.87 -8.28
CA LEU A 10 9.50 3.37 -8.41
C LEU A 10 9.53 1.83 -8.40
N THR A 11 8.84 1.23 -7.45
CA THR A 11 8.62 -0.23 -7.45
C THR A 11 7.28 -0.50 -8.11
N ILE A 12 7.31 -1.14 -9.28
CA ILE A 12 6.11 -1.60 -10.00
C ILE A 12 6.03 -3.11 -9.84
N GLU A 13 4.86 -3.59 -9.45
CA GLU A 13 4.61 -5.01 -9.32
C GLU A 13 3.48 -5.44 -10.25
N PHE A 14 3.88 -6.15 -11.29
CA PHE A 14 2.94 -6.82 -12.18
C PHE A 14 2.57 -8.14 -11.53
N LYS A 15 1.31 -8.28 -11.10
CA LYS A 15 0.80 -9.57 -10.64
C LYS A 15 0.82 -10.58 -11.77
N ASP A 16 0.53 -10.10 -12.99
CA ASP A 16 0.38 -10.88 -14.21
C ASP A 16 -0.05 -9.95 -15.38
N SER A 17 0.86 -9.10 -15.90
CA SER A 17 0.66 -8.22 -17.08
C SER A 17 -0.53 -7.23 -17.10
N THR A 18 -1.42 -7.23 -16.10
CA THR A 18 -2.66 -6.44 -16.13
C THR A 18 -2.99 -5.93 -14.73
N PHE A 19 -2.88 -4.62 -14.55
CA PHE A 19 -3.24 -3.80 -13.39
C PHE A 19 -2.19 -3.50 -12.31
N THR A 20 -2.02 -2.19 -12.17
CA THR A 20 -1.25 -1.44 -11.19
C THR A 20 -2.18 -0.39 -10.59
N VAL A 21 -2.18 -0.23 -9.26
CA VAL A 21 -2.90 0.86 -8.60
C VAL A 21 -1.89 1.95 -8.26
N PHE A 22 -1.96 3.09 -8.95
CA PHE A 22 -1.30 4.32 -8.52
C PHE A 22 -2.18 5.53 -8.82
N GLU A 23 -2.35 6.40 -7.82
CA GLU A 23 -2.66 7.82 -8.05
C GLU A 23 -1.31 8.54 -8.17
N TYR A 24 -0.84 8.72 -9.41
CA TYR A 24 0.39 9.46 -9.70
C TYR A 24 0.18 10.33 -10.94
N ASN A 25 0.63 11.58 -10.89
CA ASN A 25 0.58 12.51 -12.02
C ASN A 25 1.93 12.45 -12.74
N ASP A 26 1.90 11.90 -13.95
CA ASP A 26 3.00 11.32 -14.73
C ASP A 26 3.45 12.22 -15.90
N ARG A 27 3.02 13.48 -15.94
CA ARG A 27 3.22 14.38 -17.09
C ARG A 27 4.67 14.79 -17.36
N ASP A 28 5.58 14.63 -16.39
CA ASP A 28 6.95 15.16 -16.48
C ASP A 28 8.06 14.08 -16.41
N LEU A 29 7.71 12.79 -16.46
CA LEU A 29 8.67 11.69 -16.38
C LEU A 29 9.01 11.11 -17.77
N PRO A 30 10.25 10.62 -18.00
CA PRO A 30 10.65 10.00 -19.27
C PRO A 30 10.02 8.61 -19.50
N TRP A 31 9.10 8.22 -18.63
CA TRP A 31 8.31 7.01 -18.73
C TRP A 31 6.92 7.27 -18.14
N ARG A 32 5.94 6.50 -18.60
CA ARG A 32 4.56 6.50 -18.11
C ARG A 32 4.01 5.08 -18.09
N ILE A 33 2.93 4.86 -17.37
CA ILE A 33 2.16 3.62 -17.47
C ILE A 33 0.99 3.86 -18.41
N ALA A 34 0.81 2.97 -19.38
CA ALA A 34 -0.34 3.00 -20.28
C ALA A 34 -1.16 1.73 -20.08
N THR A 35 -2.48 1.86 -19.96
CA THR A 35 -3.39 0.73 -19.90
C THR A 35 -4.11 0.56 -21.24
N PHE A 36 -4.05 -0.63 -21.84
CA PHE A 36 -4.75 -0.98 -23.07
C PHE A 36 -5.24 -2.43 -22.98
N ASP A 37 -6.51 -2.68 -23.31
CA ASP A 37 -7.15 -4.00 -23.19
C ASP A 37 -6.95 -4.66 -21.81
N ASN A 38 -7.15 -3.88 -20.73
CA ASN A 38 -6.89 -4.28 -19.34
C ASN A 38 -5.43 -4.61 -19.02
N LYS A 39 -4.48 -4.46 -19.96
CA LYS A 39 -3.06 -4.71 -19.74
C LYS A 39 -2.31 -3.43 -19.46
N ASP A 40 -1.34 -3.50 -18.56
CA ASP A 40 -0.50 -2.35 -18.22
C ASP A 40 0.86 -2.46 -18.91
N PHE A 41 1.29 -1.35 -19.49
CA PHE A 41 2.55 -1.22 -20.20
C PHE A 41 3.38 -0.13 -19.55
N LEU A 42 4.63 -0.45 -19.22
CA LEU A 42 5.65 0.56 -18.92
C LEU A 42 6.15 1.12 -20.25
N VAL A 43 5.76 2.36 -20.54
CA VAL A 43 6.13 3.07 -21.76
C VAL A 43 7.26 4.03 -21.43
N PHE A 44 8.42 3.84 -22.04
CA PHE A 44 9.48 4.84 -22.02
C PHE A 44 9.24 5.80 -23.17
N ASP A 45 9.02 7.09 -22.86
CA ASP A 45 8.73 8.11 -23.86
C ASP A 45 9.62 9.33 -23.61
N ASN A 46 10.69 9.47 -24.40
CA ASN A 46 11.50 10.68 -24.44
C ASN A 46 10.95 11.57 -25.57
N ARG A 47 10.16 12.60 -25.25
CA ARG A 47 9.76 13.60 -26.27
C ARG A 47 10.07 15.01 -25.84
N ILE A 48 11.14 15.59 -26.39
CA ILE A 48 11.23 17.04 -26.58
C ILE A 48 10.87 17.29 -28.05
N MET A 49 10.11 18.34 -28.34
CA MET A 49 9.77 18.72 -29.72
C MET A 49 10.10 20.19 -29.90
N ALA A 50 11.06 20.50 -30.75
CA ALA A 50 11.28 21.87 -31.20
C ALA A 50 10.25 22.21 -32.27
N ILE A 51 9.43 23.24 -32.01
CA ILE A 51 8.45 23.74 -32.97
C ILE A 51 9.02 25.01 -33.59
N LYS A 52 9.19 25.00 -34.92
CA LYS A 52 9.62 26.17 -35.69
C LYS A 52 8.51 26.61 -36.61
N GLN A 53 8.15 27.89 -36.57
CA GLN A 53 7.25 28.50 -37.55
C GLN A 53 7.99 28.63 -38.89
N ASN A 54 7.44 28.03 -39.94
CA ASN A 54 8.06 28.03 -41.27
C ASN A 54 7.54 29.18 -42.14
N ASN A 55 6.29 29.60 -41.93
CA ASN A 55 5.70 30.84 -42.44
C ASN A 55 4.45 31.22 -41.61
N ILE A 56 3.71 32.27 -42.02
CA ILE A 56 2.57 32.82 -41.28
C ILE A 56 1.53 31.74 -40.90
N ASP A 57 1.38 30.71 -41.73
CA ASP A 57 0.30 29.71 -41.58
C ASP A 57 0.80 28.28 -41.26
N ASN A 58 2.11 28.01 -41.25
CA ASN A 58 2.65 26.65 -41.05
C ASN A 58 3.72 26.55 -39.96
N TYR A 59 3.63 25.46 -39.18
CA TYR A 59 4.62 25.04 -38.18
C TYR A 59 5.20 23.68 -38.54
N VAL A 60 6.50 23.48 -38.30
CA VAL A 60 7.19 22.19 -38.43
C VAL A 60 7.75 21.80 -37.07
N GLY A 61 7.46 20.58 -36.63
CA GLY A 61 8.01 20.00 -35.39
C GLY A 61 9.19 19.08 -35.68
N LEU A 62 10.28 19.23 -34.93
CA LEU A 62 11.42 18.31 -34.91
C LEU A 62 11.47 17.62 -33.55
N LEU A 63 11.48 16.29 -33.54
CA LEU A 63 11.65 15.51 -32.31
C LEU A 63 13.12 15.60 -31.86
N ILE A 64 13.34 16.08 -30.64
CA ILE A 64 14.64 16.14 -29.97
C ILE A 64 14.50 15.24 -28.74
N SER A 65 15.35 14.26 -28.53
CA SER A 65 15.46 13.59 -27.23
C SER A 65 16.79 14.04 -26.64
N GLU A 66 16.79 14.91 -25.61
CA GLU A 66 18.03 15.56 -25.15
C GLU A 66 18.79 14.80 -24.05
N LYS A 67 18.24 13.74 -23.45
CA LYS A 67 18.97 12.97 -22.44
C LYS A 67 18.76 11.48 -22.61
N ASP A 68 19.87 10.76 -22.76
CA ASP A 68 19.91 9.32 -22.57
C ASP A 68 19.65 9.07 -21.08
N TYR A 69 18.55 8.38 -20.78
CA TYR A 69 18.26 7.89 -19.44
C TYR A 69 18.75 6.44 -19.35
N ASP A 70 19.73 6.19 -18.48
CA ASP A 70 20.12 4.83 -18.14
C ASP A 70 19.02 4.20 -17.28
N ILE A 71 18.23 3.32 -17.90
CA ILE A 71 17.19 2.56 -17.22
C ILE A 71 17.75 1.18 -16.88
N ARG A 72 17.88 0.91 -15.58
CA ARG A 72 18.29 -0.40 -15.08
C ARG A 72 17.08 -1.13 -14.51
N LEU A 73 16.65 -2.18 -15.19
CA LEU A 73 15.63 -3.10 -14.67
C LEU A 73 16.31 -4.20 -13.88
N GLU A 74 16.02 -4.26 -12.57
CA GLU A 74 16.54 -5.31 -11.71
C GLU A 74 15.42 -6.22 -11.23
N LYS A 75 15.59 -7.52 -11.45
CA LYS A 75 14.72 -8.50 -10.84
C LYS A 75 15.07 -8.61 -9.36
N ARG A 76 14.16 -8.15 -8.51
CA ARG A 76 14.25 -8.37 -7.06
C ARG A 76 13.89 -9.82 -6.72
N LYS A 77 14.62 -10.39 -5.77
CA LYS A 77 14.29 -11.69 -5.18
C LYS A 77 13.39 -11.45 -3.95
N PRO A 78 12.45 -12.38 -3.65
CA PRO A 78 11.73 -12.34 -2.39
C PRO A 78 12.72 -12.30 -1.21
N LYS A 79 12.44 -11.42 -0.24
CA LYS A 79 13.26 -11.29 0.98
C LYS A 79 12.92 -12.34 2.03
N TRP A 80 11.69 -12.88 1.96
CA TRP A 80 11.15 -13.86 2.88
C TRP A 80 10.16 -14.78 2.16
N ASP A 81 9.84 -15.90 2.80
CA ASP A 81 8.74 -16.75 2.36
C ASP A 81 7.41 -16.03 2.60
N LYS A 82 6.58 -15.98 1.57
CA LYS A 82 5.25 -15.35 1.59
C LYS A 82 4.32 -16.03 2.59
N GLU A 83 4.52 -17.32 2.86
CA GLU A 83 3.71 -18.07 3.81
C GLU A 83 3.87 -17.59 5.26
N LEU A 84 4.98 -16.91 5.59
CA LEU A 84 5.22 -16.36 6.92
C LEU A 84 4.20 -15.29 7.31
N ILE A 85 3.59 -14.62 6.33
CA ILE A 85 2.57 -13.58 6.53
C ILE A 85 1.32 -14.18 7.19
N PHE A 86 1.02 -15.45 6.96
CA PHE A 86 -0.23 -16.05 7.42
C PHE A 86 -0.22 -16.31 8.93
N GLY A 87 -1.37 -16.09 9.57
CA GLY A 87 -1.57 -16.30 10.99
C GLY A 87 -2.22 -15.11 11.69
N THR A 88 -2.23 -15.17 13.01
CA THR A 88 -2.81 -14.13 13.86
C THR A 88 -1.73 -13.15 14.33
N TRP A 89 -1.95 -11.86 14.14
CA TRP A 89 -1.01 -10.79 14.42
C TRP A 89 -1.61 -9.76 15.36
N VAL A 90 -0.84 -9.26 16.33
CA VAL A 90 -1.25 -8.27 17.32
C VAL A 90 -0.25 -7.13 17.31
N GLU A 91 -0.70 -5.87 17.34
CA GLU A 91 0.24 -4.74 17.46
C GLU A 91 1.04 -4.83 18.77
N GLU A 92 2.35 -4.59 18.73
CA GLU A 92 3.26 -4.74 19.88
C GLU A 92 2.76 -4.02 21.13
N LYS A 93 2.16 -2.84 20.97
CA LYS A 93 1.63 -2.01 22.07
C LYS A 93 0.52 -2.69 22.89
N TYR A 94 -0.11 -3.73 22.35
CA TYR A 94 -1.15 -4.51 23.04
C TYR A 94 -0.69 -5.91 23.46
N PHE A 95 0.48 -6.38 23.00
CA PHE A 95 0.88 -7.79 23.13
C PHE A 95 1.10 -8.23 24.58
N ASN A 96 1.65 -7.36 25.42
CA ASN A 96 1.94 -7.63 26.84
C ASN A 96 0.92 -7.00 27.80
N THR A 97 -0.22 -6.51 27.28
CA THR A 97 -1.22 -5.86 28.10
C THR A 97 -2.17 -6.89 28.68
N ASP A 98 -2.26 -6.96 30.00
CA ASP A 98 -3.18 -7.87 30.69
C ASP A 98 -4.64 -7.44 30.43
N PRO A 99 -5.47 -8.30 29.83
CA PRO A 99 -6.88 -8.00 29.57
C PRO A 99 -7.67 -7.64 30.83
N ILE A 100 -7.28 -8.17 32.00
CA ILE A 100 -7.96 -7.94 33.28
C ILE A 100 -7.94 -6.46 33.68
N ASN A 101 -6.96 -5.70 33.22
CA ASN A 101 -6.80 -4.28 33.52
C ASN A 101 -7.51 -3.35 32.51
N ILE A 102 -8.21 -3.91 31.52
CA ILE A 102 -8.90 -3.13 30.50
C ILE A 102 -10.40 -3.16 30.78
N LEU A 103 -10.91 -2.00 31.20
CA LEU A 103 -12.34 -1.76 31.25
C LEU A 103 -12.85 -1.61 29.82
N PRO A 104 -13.77 -2.48 29.34
CA PRO A 104 -14.35 -2.33 28.02
C PRO A 104 -15.09 -0.99 27.94
N PRO A 105 -14.94 -0.23 26.84
CA PRO A 105 -15.78 0.95 26.63
C PRO A 105 -17.25 0.52 26.45
N PRO A 106 -18.21 1.43 26.64
CA PRO A 106 -19.61 1.14 26.40
C PRO A 106 -19.81 0.56 25.00
N PRO A 107 -20.60 -0.52 24.83
CA PRO A 107 -20.82 -1.11 23.53
C PRO A 107 -21.55 -0.12 22.61
N PRO A 108 -21.15 0.01 21.33
CA PRO A 108 -21.91 0.77 20.36
C PRO A 108 -23.32 0.17 20.11
N PRO A 109 -24.23 0.93 19.47
CA PRO A 109 -25.57 0.43 19.13
C PRO A 109 -25.50 -0.89 18.36
N ASN A 110 -26.33 -1.85 18.75
CA ASN A 110 -26.41 -3.21 18.18
C ASN A 110 -25.21 -4.14 18.46
N THR A 111 -24.44 -3.86 19.51
CA THR A 111 -23.42 -4.80 20.04
C THR A 111 -23.63 -5.03 21.54
N GLU A 112 -23.22 -6.18 22.04
CA GLU A 112 -23.27 -6.53 23.45
C GLU A 112 -21.89 -6.40 24.10
N GLU A 113 -21.83 -6.25 25.42
CA GLU A 113 -20.56 -6.17 26.16
C GLU A 113 -19.70 -7.44 25.96
N ASN A 114 -20.35 -8.59 25.78
CA ASN A 114 -19.68 -9.87 25.50
C ASN A 114 -19.02 -9.92 24.11
N ASP A 115 -19.32 -8.97 23.21
CA ASP A 115 -18.66 -8.87 21.90
C ASP A 115 -17.30 -8.18 21.98
N PHE A 116 -16.92 -7.63 23.14
CA PHE A 116 -15.62 -6.99 23.34
C PHE A 116 -14.50 -8.03 23.32
N GLU A 117 -13.57 -7.87 22.37
CA GLU A 117 -12.36 -8.70 22.32
C GLU A 117 -11.08 -7.86 22.46
N PHE A 118 -10.20 -8.29 23.37
CA PHE A 118 -8.89 -7.71 23.59
C PHE A 118 -7.80 -8.82 23.62
N PRO A 119 -6.59 -8.58 23.07
CA PRO A 119 -6.15 -7.39 22.32
C PRO A 119 -6.73 -7.33 20.90
N PRO A 120 -6.75 -6.14 20.25
CA PRO A 120 -7.01 -6.06 18.82
C PRO A 120 -6.03 -6.93 18.03
N TYR A 121 -6.54 -7.59 17.00
CA TYR A 121 -5.74 -8.53 16.22
C TYR A 121 -6.14 -8.55 14.75
N TYR A 122 -5.23 -9.07 13.94
CA TYR A 122 -5.43 -9.41 12.54
C TYR A 122 -5.31 -10.91 12.35
N VAL A 123 -6.10 -11.49 11.45
CA VAL A 123 -5.91 -12.86 10.97
C VAL A 123 -5.73 -12.80 9.47
N ILE A 124 -4.55 -13.19 9.00
CA ILE A 124 -4.22 -13.19 7.59
C ILE A 124 -4.20 -14.63 7.09
N THR A 125 -5.03 -14.92 6.08
CA THR A 125 -5.03 -16.18 5.33
C THR A 125 -4.52 -15.91 3.91
N LYS A 126 -4.56 -16.93 3.04
CA LYS A 126 -4.04 -16.85 1.67
C LYS A 126 -4.63 -15.70 0.83
N ASP A 127 -5.92 -15.43 0.99
CA ASP A 127 -6.70 -14.52 0.14
C ASP A 127 -7.54 -13.51 0.94
N THR A 128 -7.45 -13.57 2.26
CA THR A 128 -8.33 -12.79 3.14
C THR A 128 -7.56 -12.28 4.35
N ILE A 129 -7.91 -11.08 4.79
CA ILE A 129 -7.54 -10.55 6.10
C ILE A 129 -8.80 -10.23 6.89
N TYR A 130 -8.77 -10.60 8.17
CA TYR A 130 -9.76 -10.20 9.16
C TYR A 130 -9.07 -9.27 10.15
N SER A 131 -9.75 -8.20 10.55
CA SER A 131 -9.36 -7.41 11.70
C SER A 131 -10.44 -7.48 12.77
N ASN A 132 -10.01 -7.51 14.01
CA ASN A 132 -10.86 -7.28 15.15
C ASN A 132 -10.26 -6.14 15.99
N PHE A 133 -11.04 -5.08 16.14
CA PHE A 133 -10.74 -3.91 16.95
C PHE A 133 -11.84 -3.73 17.99
N TYR A 134 -11.66 -4.37 19.15
CA TYR A 134 -12.61 -4.32 20.26
C TYR A 134 -13.98 -4.90 19.84
N TYR A 135 -14.97 -4.03 19.59
CA TYR A 135 -16.29 -4.40 19.10
C TYR A 135 -16.40 -4.39 17.57
N LYS A 136 -15.43 -3.81 16.85
CA LYS A 136 -15.47 -3.66 15.40
C LYS A 136 -14.73 -4.78 14.71
N LYS A 137 -15.46 -5.62 13.98
CA LYS A 137 -14.92 -6.68 13.13
C LYS A 137 -14.96 -6.24 11.67
N SER A 138 -13.85 -6.41 10.94
CA SER A 138 -13.78 -6.14 9.51
C SER A 138 -13.11 -7.30 8.77
N LYS A 139 -13.49 -7.47 7.51
CA LYS A 139 -12.98 -8.52 6.63
C LYS A 139 -12.72 -7.92 5.27
N SER A 140 -11.59 -8.25 4.69
CA SER A 140 -11.24 -7.86 3.34
C SER A 140 -10.64 -9.03 2.57
N LYS A 141 -10.92 -9.08 1.26
CA LYS A 141 -10.04 -9.85 0.37
C LYS A 141 -8.71 -9.11 0.32
N ILE A 142 -7.62 -9.86 0.36
CA ILE A 142 -6.30 -9.29 0.16
C ILE A 142 -5.75 -9.71 -1.17
N ASP A 143 -4.90 -8.84 -1.67
CA ASP A 143 -3.95 -9.24 -2.66
C ASP A 143 -2.54 -8.97 -2.16
N ILE A 144 -1.74 -10.02 -2.17
CA ILE A 144 -0.35 -9.96 -1.77
C ILE A 144 0.50 -10.02 -3.04
N SER A 145 1.35 -9.02 -3.18
CA SER A 145 2.55 -9.02 -4.02
C SER A 145 3.20 -10.39 -4.24
N ASN A 146 3.73 -10.62 -5.44
CA ASN A 146 4.61 -11.72 -5.78
C ASN A 146 5.84 -11.79 -4.88
N LEU A 147 6.39 -10.63 -4.47
CA LEU A 147 7.52 -10.58 -3.54
C LEU A 147 7.13 -10.68 -2.06
N GLY A 148 5.83 -10.63 -1.72
CA GLY A 148 5.35 -10.58 -0.35
C GLY A 148 5.69 -9.28 0.40
N GLU A 149 6.09 -8.21 -0.31
CA GLU A 149 6.42 -6.90 0.26
C GLU A 149 5.21 -5.98 0.42
N PHE A 150 4.17 -6.14 -0.39
CA PHE A 150 2.96 -5.32 -0.39
C PHE A 150 1.70 -6.17 -0.23
N ILE A 151 0.77 -5.67 0.56
CA ILE A 151 -0.58 -6.22 0.73
C ILE A 151 -1.58 -5.09 0.44
N SER A 152 -2.37 -5.26 -0.62
CA SER A 152 -3.53 -4.43 -0.89
C SER A 152 -4.75 -5.01 -0.19
N LEU A 153 -5.50 -4.17 0.51
CA LEU A 153 -6.62 -4.56 1.34
C LEU A 153 -7.61 -3.40 1.48
N ASN A 154 -8.77 -3.65 2.08
CA ASN A 154 -9.74 -2.63 2.43
C ASN A 154 -10.39 -3.03 3.75
N LEU A 155 -9.76 -2.64 4.85
CA LEU A 155 -10.21 -2.95 6.20
C LEU A 155 -10.70 -1.68 6.88
N ASN A 156 -11.79 -1.81 7.63
CA ASN A 156 -12.15 -0.80 8.62
C ASN A 156 -11.33 -1.04 9.89
N SER A 157 -10.68 0.01 10.38
CA SER A 157 -9.87 -0.02 11.59
C SER A 157 -10.50 0.83 12.69
N LYS A 158 -9.67 1.46 13.54
CA LYS A 158 -10.12 2.32 14.63
C LYS A 158 -10.95 3.49 14.06
N PHE A 159 -11.98 3.92 14.79
CA PHE A 159 -12.72 5.18 14.50
C PHE A 159 -13.20 5.40 13.05
N ASP A 160 -13.56 4.34 12.33
CA ASP A 160 -14.03 4.40 10.92
C ASP A 160 -12.95 4.72 9.88
N ASP A 161 -11.69 4.67 10.30
CA ASP A 161 -10.53 4.78 9.42
C ASP A 161 -10.42 3.55 8.52
N LYS A 162 -10.06 3.75 7.25
CA LYS A 162 -9.86 2.69 6.27
C LYS A 162 -8.39 2.42 6.03
N GLU A 163 -7.98 1.18 6.24
CA GLU A 163 -6.67 0.70 5.84
C GLU A 163 -6.76 0.21 4.39
N THR A 164 -5.83 0.65 3.54
CA THR A 164 -5.88 0.35 2.09
C THR A 164 -4.64 -0.38 1.57
N ASN A 165 -3.49 -0.18 2.21
CA ASN A 165 -2.24 -0.78 1.76
C ASN A 165 -1.24 -0.94 2.90
N TRP A 166 -0.59 -2.11 2.97
CA TRP A 166 0.52 -2.39 3.86
C TRP A 166 1.79 -2.67 3.06
N ARG A 167 2.91 -2.05 3.47
CA ARG A 167 4.26 -2.36 2.96
C ARG A 167 5.06 -3.05 4.06
N ILE A 168 5.30 -4.34 3.92
CA ILE A 168 6.13 -5.12 4.83
C ILE A 168 7.61 -4.74 4.61
N LYS A 169 8.24 -4.24 5.67
CA LYS A 169 9.67 -3.89 5.70
C LYS A 169 10.54 -5.07 6.11
N SER A 170 10.07 -5.85 7.09
CA SER A 170 10.72 -7.07 7.56
C SER A 170 9.71 -8.07 8.09
N LEU A 171 9.97 -9.36 7.89
CA LEU A 171 9.12 -10.44 8.34
C LEU A 171 9.95 -11.65 8.80
N ASN A 172 9.56 -12.24 9.92
CA ASN A 172 9.98 -13.56 10.37
C ASN A 172 8.80 -14.30 11.01
N ASP A 173 9.06 -15.48 11.57
CA ASP A 173 8.04 -16.37 12.15
C ASP A 173 7.22 -15.75 13.31
N SER A 174 7.69 -14.66 13.92
CA SER A 174 7.08 -14.06 15.11
C SER A 174 6.85 -12.56 15.01
N ILE A 175 7.52 -11.85 14.11
CA ILE A 175 7.51 -10.39 14.03
C ILE A 175 7.35 -9.95 12.57
N MET A 176 6.42 -9.01 12.36
CA MET A 176 6.24 -8.28 11.11
C MET A 176 6.40 -6.79 11.39
N ILE A 177 7.26 -6.11 10.65
CA ILE A 177 7.38 -4.65 10.67
C ILE A 177 6.87 -4.14 9.34
N LEU A 178 5.92 -3.20 9.37
CA LEU A 178 5.27 -2.68 8.17
C LEU A 178 4.99 -1.19 8.24
N ASP A 179 4.83 -0.58 7.07
CA ASP A 179 4.17 0.72 6.94
C ASP A 179 2.72 0.48 6.51
N ARG A 180 1.78 1.20 7.11
CA ARG A 180 0.35 1.11 6.80
C ARG A 180 -0.16 2.45 6.30
N THR A 181 -0.92 2.42 5.21
CA THR A 181 -1.69 3.58 4.74
C THR A 181 -3.09 3.55 5.34
N ILE A 182 -3.46 4.61 6.04
CA ILE A 182 -4.78 4.84 6.62
C ILE A 182 -5.44 6.01 5.89
N THR A 183 -6.73 5.89 5.63
CA THR A 183 -7.57 6.95 5.07
C THR A 183 -8.71 7.25 6.03
N TYR A 184 -8.88 8.49 6.43
CA TYR A 184 -9.88 8.91 7.41
C TYR A 184 -10.61 10.19 6.96
N PRO A 185 -11.87 10.38 7.39
CA PRO A 185 -12.63 11.59 7.06
C PRO A 185 -12.10 12.80 7.86
N HIS A 186 -11.90 13.93 7.19
CA HIS A 186 -11.56 15.21 7.83
C HIS A 186 -12.17 16.38 7.04
N ASP A 187 -12.98 17.19 7.73
CA ASP A 187 -13.58 18.44 7.22
C ASP A 187 -14.14 18.34 5.79
N ASN A 188 -14.99 17.34 5.54
CA ASN A 188 -15.64 17.01 4.24
C ASN A 188 -14.71 16.48 3.13
N SER A 189 -13.49 16.09 3.46
CA SER A 189 -12.56 15.43 2.55
C SER A 189 -12.02 14.13 3.17
N TYR A 190 -11.32 13.34 2.35
CA TYR A 190 -10.58 12.18 2.85
C TYR A 190 -9.10 12.53 2.90
N HIS A 191 -8.51 12.33 4.07
CA HIS A 191 -7.07 12.46 4.25
C HIS A 191 -6.46 11.07 4.28
N SER A 192 -5.23 10.96 3.77
CA SER A 192 -4.46 9.73 3.86
C SER A 192 -3.16 10.00 4.59
N GLU A 193 -2.89 9.17 5.59
CA GLU A 193 -1.63 9.15 6.31
C GLU A 193 -0.93 7.80 6.19
N ARG A 194 0.38 7.81 6.41
CA ARG A 194 1.19 6.60 6.45
C ARG A 194 1.80 6.45 7.84
N GLU A 195 1.28 5.49 8.59
CA GLU A 195 1.92 5.00 9.80
C GLU A 195 3.14 4.18 9.42
N ARG A 196 4.29 4.50 10.02
CA ARG A 196 5.57 3.88 9.67
C ARG A 196 6.05 2.98 10.78
N ASP A 197 6.74 1.91 10.37
CA ASP A 197 7.44 0.99 11.28
C ASP A 197 6.52 0.38 12.36
N LEU A 198 5.26 0.15 12.00
CA LEU A 198 4.31 -0.57 12.85
C LEU A 198 4.80 -2.00 13.05
N LYS A 199 4.92 -2.39 14.31
CA LYS A 199 5.37 -3.73 14.70
C LYS A 199 4.19 -4.59 15.11
N LEU A 200 4.00 -5.68 14.40
CA LEU A 200 3.05 -6.74 14.71
C LEU A 200 3.80 -7.97 15.24
N ILE A 201 3.22 -8.60 16.26
CA ILE A 201 3.73 -9.82 16.89
C ILE A 201 2.74 -10.95 16.63
N LYS A 202 3.26 -12.10 16.18
CA LYS A 202 2.45 -13.27 15.86
C LYS A 202 1.98 -13.95 17.14
N LYS A 203 0.68 -14.22 17.25
CA LYS A 203 0.10 -15.03 18.32
C LYS A 203 0.37 -16.50 18.00
N ARG A 204 0.95 -17.23 18.96
CA ARG A 204 1.22 -18.67 18.88
C ARG A 204 -0.04 -19.48 19.15
#